data_AF-A0A2N0P1L8-F1
#
_entry.id   AF-A0A2N0P1L8-F1
#
_cell.length_a   1.000
_cell.length_b   1.000
_cell.length_c   1.000
_cell.angle_alpha   90.00
_cell.angle_beta   90.00
_cell.angle_gamma   90.00
#
_symmetry.space_group_name_H-M   'P 1'
#
loop_
_entity.id
_entity.type
_entity.pdbx_description
1 polymer ?
#
loop_
_entity_poly.entity_id
_entity_poly.type
_entity_poly.pdbx_seq_one_letter_code
_entity_poly.pdbx_strand_id
1 'polypeptide(L)'
;MSILNLALKGVSLQRNKMDDILEDIFKSKNTLEEIRLAAEGNKQLAIQLRKSIEEVQLELRMVRWNTQSHSKALGNNAYFYEGMSEYYLSELLRYNYAFRTEILYKHLELKKCLDENEMPRDNINRYLEKSNRYNIAHQRIRRIKKRITSTKSKEILFYIDGSVRDQGTENIASIFGIMIYDDDNRLIDKYFSTLEQWITAIKAETMAFFTTLLMIPPGKKCTIYTDCQNIINNYNLLTSNIIVTTTRDILKFSNNNAIWFNIKDLLEDQMLDIQLVKVDAHSHDILHNQVDKEIKDRYGLEYNLANTLVKYNAEQYRFPLVWNGHLVEMNIRWFIRLITRVEGLEKFLNLNRNKRYRSLDVEWNIVFLYLNKQEKEEKTFSSSKYIEKQKWMKVQRLIEEIPTIEQLKKSSYDIYRDFRCVVCNKKKEDFIHVWTCRYNRKKMKFIIEKYVERLRLFLLEKGIKDVTTKELFDLGVFGNRFTNDKLNFVDLIKGIFPSQLYKFILGKLGNNQKNSAVDMRINLLQYVFEETKIQIWGPRCELLNRLEKEYGITKQNKKKPDSMFLEEKREEITNRPICFNRRYEFLEGVRDGVLLVFFYYFTLTLVTVGKVLRV
;
A
#
# COMPACT_ATOMS: atom_id res chain seq x y z
N MET A 1 10.92 38.47 -5.57
CA MET A 1 10.00 37.93 -6.59
C MET A 1 9.96 36.39 -6.64
N SER A 2 10.86 35.63 -6.00
CA SER A 2 10.80 34.14 -6.04
C SER A 2 9.86 33.48 -5.02
N ILE A 3 9.28 34.23 -4.07
CA ILE A 3 8.39 33.69 -3.02
C ILE A 3 6.94 33.55 -3.50
N LEU A 4 6.53 34.26 -4.54
CA LEU A 4 5.17 34.16 -5.06
C LEU A 4 4.92 32.84 -5.82
N ASN A 5 5.92 32.17 -6.39
CA ASN A 5 5.68 31.06 -7.34
C ASN A 5 5.35 29.66 -6.76
N LEU A 6 4.89 29.51 -5.50
CA LEU A 6 4.63 28.18 -4.93
C LEU A 6 3.18 27.99 -4.41
N ALA A 7 2.41 27.25 -5.23
CA ALA A 7 1.39 26.26 -4.88
C ALA A 7 0.39 26.57 -3.75
N LEU A 8 -0.79 27.08 -4.13
CA LEU A 8 -2.01 27.01 -3.31
C LEU A 8 -2.87 25.81 -3.71
N LYS A 9 -2.69 24.70 -2.99
CA LYS A 9 -3.83 23.91 -2.54
C LYS A 9 -3.97 24.14 -1.03
N GLY A 10 -4.74 25.19 -0.68
CA GLY A 10 -5.23 25.41 0.70
C GLY A 10 -4.27 26.06 1.69
N VAL A 11 -3.62 27.19 1.34
CA VAL A 11 -2.86 28.01 2.31
C VAL A 11 -3.31 29.48 2.20
N SER A 12 -3.49 30.18 3.32
CA SER A 12 -3.73 31.62 3.35
C SER A 12 -2.42 32.38 3.60
N LEU A 13 -2.16 33.44 2.82
CA LEU A 13 -1.00 34.32 2.98
C LEU A 13 -1.11 35.13 4.28
N GLN A 14 -0.15 34.99 5.20
CA GLN A 14 0.04 35.95 6.29
C GLN A 14 0.60 37.25 5.72
N ARG A 15 -0.15 38.34 5.86
CA ARG A 15 0.25 39.69 5.47
C ARG A 15 -0.46 40.72 6.34
N ASN A 16 0.15 41.88 6.50
CA ASN A 16 -0.52 43.02 7.12
C ASN A 16 -1.70 43.48 6.25
N LYS A 17 -2.77 43.97 6.89
CA LYS A 17 -3.97 44.47 6.20
C LYS A 17 -3.57 45.68 5.33
N MET A 18 -3.91 45.64 4.04
CA MET A 18 -3.64 46.74 3.11
C MET A 18 -4.79 47.75 3.14
N ASP A 19 -4.62 48.91 2.51
CA ASP A 19 -5.72 49.86 2.29
C ASP A 19 -6.88 49.17 1.56
N ASP A 20 -8.12 49.54 1.89
CA ASP A 20 -9.33 48.80 1.48
C ASP A 20 -9.44 48.63 -0.05
N ILE A 21 -8.97 49.61 -0.83
CA ILE A 21 -8.95 49.55 -2.30
C ILE A 21 -7.99 48.46 -2.81
N LEU A 22 -6.83 48.33 -2.20
CA LEU A 22 -5.83 47.32 -2.57
C LEU A 22 -6.25 45.92 -2.10
N GLU A 23 -6.99 45.86 -0.98
CA GLU A 23 -7.55 44.65 -0.42
C GLU A 23 -8.64 44.05 -1.31
N ASP A 24 -9.51 44.88 -1.87
CA ASP A 24 -10.55 44.45 -2.81
C ASP A 24 -9.97 44.01 -4.15
N ILE A 25 -8.93 44.71 -4.66
CA ILE A 25 -8.20 44.27 -5.85
C ILE A 25 -7.59 42.88 -5.62
N PHE A 26 -6.99 42.64 -4.45
CA PHE A 26 -6.37 41.37 -4.12
C PHE A 26 -7.40 40.24 -3.97
N LYS A 27 -8.51 40.48 -3.24
CA LYS A 27 -9.59 39.49 -3.04
C LYS A 27 -10.32 39.12 -4.34
N SER A 28 -10.35 40.02 -5.32
CA SER A 28 -10.97 39.76 -6.63
C SER A 28 -10.20 38.76 -7.50
N LYS A 29 -8.97 38.38 -7.13
CA LYS A 29 -8.11 37.48 -7.91
C LYS A 29 -8.04 36.10 -7.28
N ASN A 30 -8.27 35.08 -8.10
CA ASN A 30 -8.36 33.69 -7.64
C ASN A 30 -7.07 32.91 -7.88
N THR A 31 -6.15 33.45 -8.69
CA THR A 31 -4.88 32.79 -9.04
C THR A 31 -3.68 33.71 -8.85
N LEU A 32 -2.52 33.09 -8.67
CA LEU A 32 -1.28 33.80 -8.37
C LEU A 32 -0.76 34.62 -9.56
N GLU A 33 -1.02 34.15 -10.78
CA GLU A 33 -0.67 34.87 -12.00
C GLU A 33 -1.55 36.11 -12.19
N GLU A 34 -2.84 36.04 -11.80
CA GLU A 34 -3.73 37.21 -11.78
C GLU A 34 -3.28 38.27 -10.77
N ILE A 35 -2.85 37.84 -9.57
CA ILE A 35 -2.31 38.75 -8.54
C ILE A 35 -1.00 39.38 -9.03
N ARG A 36 -0.15 38.60 -9.70
CA ARG A 36 1.11 39.09 -10.26
C ARG A 36 0.88 40.11 -11.37
N LEU A 37 -0.04 39.85 -12.30
CA LEU A 37 -0.42 40.79 -13.36
C LEU A 37 -1.06 42.06 -12.76
N ALA A 38 -1.87 41.93 -11.71
CA ALA A 38 -2.42 43.07 -10.98
C ALA A 38 -1.34 43.91 -10.27
N ALA A 39 -0.32 43.27 -9.72
CA ALA A 39 0.82 43.95 -9.09
C ALA A 39 1.76 44.59 -10.13
N GLU A 40 1.91 44.00 -11.32
CA GLU A 40 2.63 44.62 -12.44
C GLU A 40 1.90 45.89 -12.94
N GLY A 41 0.56 45.92 -12.88
CA GLY A 41 -0.28 47.07 -13.21
C GLY A 41 -0.47 48.10 -12.08
N ASN A 42 -0.21 47.74 -10.81
CA ASN A 42 -0.41 48.62 -9.65
C ASN A 42 0.85 48.67 -8.77
N LYS A 43 1.65 49.74 -8.93
CA LYS A 43 2.91 49.94 -8.20
C LYS A 43 2.74 49.96 -6.68
N GLN A 44 1.62 50.46 -6.16
CA GLN A 44 1.36 50.53 -4.72
C GLN A 44 1.12 49.14 -4.12
N LEU A 45 0.35 48.30 -4.83
CA LEU A 45 0.15 46.89 -4.48
C LEU A 45 1.48 46.12 -4.46
N ALA A 46 2.32 46.34 -5.48
CA ALA A 46 3.64 45.70 -5.57
C ALA A 46 4.58 46.09 -4.42
N ILE A 47 4.55 47.36 -4.00
CA ILE A 47 5.38 47.87 -2.89
C ILE A 47 4.91 47.30 -1.54
N GLN A 48 3.59 47.27 -1.28
CA GLN A 48 3.06 46.72 -0.04
C GLN A 48 3.28 45.20 0.09
N LEU A 49 3.14 44.46 -1.02
CA LEU A 49 3.48 43.03 -1.06
C LEU A 49 4.97 42.79 -0.80
N ARG A 50 5.86 43.65 -1.31
CA ARG A 50 7.31 43.56 -1.02
C ARG A 50 7.64 43.88 0.43
N LYS A 51 7.08 44.96 1.00
CA LYS A 51 7.30 45.32 2.41
C LYS A 51 6.84 44.22 3.36
N SER A 52 5.69 43.62 3.10
CA SER A 52 5.18 42.49 3.90
C SER A 52 6.13 41.29 3.88
N ILE A 53 6.83 41.06 2.76
CA ILE A 53 7.83 39.99 2.63
C ILE A 53 9.14 40.36 3.35
N GLU A 54 9.54 41.64 3.33
CA GLU A 54 10.76 42.11 4.00
C GLU A 54 10.63 42.09 5.53
N GLU A 55 9.47 42.42 6.10
CA GLU A 55 9.19 42.32 7.54
C GLU A 55 9.27 40.87 8.04
N VAL A 56 8.67 39.93 7.30
CA VAL A 56 8.76 38.49 7.60
C VAL A 56 10.21 38.00 7.53
N GLN A 57 11.02 38.53 6.61
CA GLN A 57 12.44 38.19 6.50
C GLN A 57 13.30 38.80 7.62
N LEU A 58 12.93 39.95 8.16
CA LEU A 58 13.63 40.64 9.25
C LEU A 58 13.40 39.94 10.59
N GLU A 59 12.17 39.52 10.90
CA GLU A 59 11.89 38.76 12.12
C GLU A 59 12.64 37.43 12.16
N LEU A 60 12.80 36.77 11.01
CA LEU A 60 13.46 35.47 10.89
C LEU A 60 15.00 35.55 10.95
N ARG A 61 15.59 36.74 10.89
CA ARG A 61 17.06 36.94 10.95
C ARG A 61 17.62 37.09 12.36
N MET A 62 16.83 37.47 13.37
CA MET A 62 17.38 38.02 14.62
C MET A 62 17.36 37.13 15.87
N VAL A 63 16.93 35.87 15.83
CA VAL A 63 16.79 35.06 17.07
C VAL A 63 17.49 33.70 16.97
N ARG A 64 18.45 33.44 17.88
CA ARG A 64 18.96 32.10 18.17
C ARG A 64 17.82 31.26 18.76
N TRP A 65 17.55 30.13 18.14
CA TRP A 65 16.36 29.32 18.31
C TRP A 65 16.31 28.65 19.69
N ASN A 66 15.63 29.28 20.65
CA ASN A 66 15.22 28.67 21.91
C ASN A 66 13.68 28.74 21.99
N THR A 67 13.05 27.57 22.21
CA THR A 67 11.61 27.34 22.07
C THR A 67 10.72 28.07 23.09
N GLN A 68 11.27 28.56 24.21
CA GLN A 68 10.46 29.14 25.29
C GLN A 68 10.08 30.63 25.14
N SER A 69 10.71 31.39 24.24
CA SER A 69 10.49 32.85 24.13
C SER A 69 9.38 33.28 23.16
N HIS A 70 8.85 32.36 22.34
CA HIS A 70 8.05 32.71 21.16
C HIS A 70 6.57 33.02 21.45
N SER A 71 6.00 32.55 22.58
CA SER A 71 4.61 32.85 22.94
C SER A 71 4.38 34.28 23.45
N LYS A 72 5.44 34.99 23.87
CA LYS A 72 5.35 36.37 24.40
C LYS A 72 5.56 37.48 23.36
N ALA A 73 6.15 37.16 22.19
CA ALA A 73 6.55 38.19 21.22
C ALA A 73 5.47 38.54 20.18
N LEU A 74 4.51 37.65 19.91
CA LEU A 74 3.64 37.75 18.72
C LEU A 74 2.34 38.55 18.90
N GLY A 75 2.09 39.14 20.08
CA GLY A 75 0.92 39.98 20.32
C GLY A 75 -0.44 39.27 20.16
N ASN A 76 -1.52 39.93 20.59
CA ASN A 76 -2.85 39.31 20.73
C ASN A 76 -3.59 38.99 19.40
N ASN A 77 -2.97 39.22 18.23
CA ASN A 77 -3.64 39.08 16.92
C ASN A 77 -2.99 38.02 15.99
N ALA A 78 -2.24 37.06 16.54
CA ALA A 78 -1.72 35.93 15.77
C ALA A 78 -2.65 34.71 15.89
N TYR A 79 -3.27 34.31 14.77
CA TYR A 79 -3.96 33.03 14.65
C TYR A 79 -2.99 31.96 14.14
N PHE A 80 -2.76 30.91 14.92
CA PHE A 80 -2.02 29.73 14.51
C PHE A 80 -2.92 28.78 13.71
N TYR A 81 -2.46 28.31 12.55
CA TYR A 81 -3.14 27.27 11.78
C TYR A 81 -2.41 25.94 11.96
N GLU A 82 -3.15 24.88 12.31
CA GLU A 82 -2.64 23.51 12.30
C GLU A 82 -2.34 23.07 10.86
N GLY A 83 -1.06 22.81 10.55
CA GLY A 83 -0.71 22.12 9.30
C GLY A 83 0.66 22.39 8.69
N MET A 84 1.43 23.39 9.13
CA MET A 84 2.82 23.57 8.68
C MET A 84 3.77 23.69 9.87
N SER A 85 4.82 22.85 9.89
CA SER A 85 5.84 22.93 10.94
C SER A 85 6.78 24.11 10.70
N GLU A 86 7.07 24.85 11.76
CA GLU A 86 8.01 25.99 11.81
C GLU A 86 9.39 25.65 11.20
N TYR A 87 9.78 24.38 11.30
CA TYR A 87 10.99 23.83 10.70
C TYR A 87 11.02 23.97 9.17
N TYR A 88 9.88 23.77 8.50
CA TYR A 88 9.78 23.85 7.04
C TYR A 88 10.07 25.26 6.51
N LEU A 89 9.56 26.30 7.18
CA LEU A 89 9.84 27.70 6.84
C LEU A 89 11.32 28.04 7.05
N SER A 90 11.95 27.48 8.09
CA SER A 90 13.37 27.69 8.39
C SER A 90 14.30 27.15 7.31
N GLU A 91 14.02 25.96 6.80
CA GLU A 91 14.83 25.28 5.79
C GLU A 91 14.69 25.96 4.43
N LEU A 92 13.48 26.40 4.08
CA LEU A 92 13.21 27.09 2.82
C LEU A 92 13.96 28.42 2.71
N LEU A 93 14.12 29.12 3.83
CA LEU A 93 14.88 30.37 3.92
C LEU A 93 16.39 30.13 3.92
N ARG A 94 16.88 29.08 4.60
CA ARG A 94 18.28 28.65 4.52
C ARG A 94 18.68 28.26 3.11
N TYR A 95 17.83 27.52 2.41
CA TYR A 95 18.07 27.13 1.02
C TYR A 95 18.06 28.34 0.08
N ASN A 96 17.12 29.28 0.24
CA ASN A 96 17.12 30.49 -0.58
C ASN A 96 18.36 31.37 -0.34
N TYR A 97 18.81 31.45 0.92
CA TYR A 97 20.03 32.17 1.27
C TYR A 97 21.27 31.49 0.65
N ALA A 98 21.45 30.18 0.87
CA ALA A 98 22.58 29.42 0.35
C ALA A 98 22.65 29.38 -1.18
N PHE A 99 21.50 29.37 -1.86
CA PHE A 99 21.41 29.41 -3.32
C PHE A 99 21.78 30.79 -3.88
N ARG A 100 21.39 31.87 -3.19
CA ARG A 100 21.73 33.25 -3.60
C ARG A 100 23.17 33.64 -3.29
N THR A 101 23.82 33.01 -2.32
CA THR A 101 25.21 33.30 -1.93
C THR A 101 26.23 32.34 -2.56
N GLU A 102 25.83 31.49 -3.52
CA GLU A 102 26.69 30.50 -4.22
C GLU A 102 27.47 29.52 -3.32
N ILE A 103 27.12 29.41 -2.03
CA ILE A 103 27.81 28.57 -1.04
C ILE A 103 27.75 27.08 -1.42
N LEU A 104 26.68 26.67 -2.12
CA LEU A 104 26.50 25.31 -2.62
C LEU A 104 27.59 24.87 -3.61
N TYR A 105 28.15 25.79 -4.39
CA TYR A 105 29.23 25.48 -5.34
C TYR A 105 30.58 25.31 -4.63
N LYS A 106 30.87 26.12 -3.60
CA LYS A 106 32.10 25.97 -2.79
C LYS A 106 32.16 24.65 -2.00
N HIS A 107 31.02 24.13 -1.54
CA HIS A 107 30.99 22.87 -0.78
C HIS A 107 31.23 21.62 -1.64
N LEU A 108 30.93 21.66 -2.94
CA LEU A 108 31.21 20.56 -3.87
C LEU A 108 32.70 20.44 -4.20
N GLU A 109 33.44 21.55 -4.20
CA GLU A 109 34.90 21.54 -4.41
C GLU A 109 35.68 21.07 -3.16
N LEU A 110 35.21 21.43 -1.95
CA LEU A 110 35.86 21.05 -0.69
C LEU A 110 35.71 19.56 -0.33
N LYS A 111 34.75 18.84 -0.92
CA LYS A 111 34.56 17.39 -0.66
C LYS A 111 35.68 16.51 -1.22
N LYS A 112 36.57 17.06 -2.06
CA LYS A 112 37.78 16.37 -2.54
C LYS A 112 38.97 16.42 -1.56
N CYS A 113 38.88 17.16 -0.45
CA CYS A 113 40.04 17.44 0.43
C CYS A 113 39.93 16.87 1.86
N LEU A 114 39.05 15.91 2.15
CA LEU A 114 38.87 15.36 3.51
C LEU A 114 38.88 13.82 3.59
N ASP A 115 39.67 13.14 2.77
CA ASP A 115 39.99 11.72 2.98
C ASP A 115 41.47 11.56 3.34
N GLU A 116 41.84 11.95 4.56
CA GLU A 116 43.04 11.42 5.22
C GLU A 116 42.70 11.06 6.67
N ASN A 117 42.79 9.75 6.96
CA ASN A 117 42.79 9.07 8.26
C ASN A 117 41.44 8.55 8.81
N GLU A 118 40.89 7.48 8.21
CA GLU A 118 40.02 6.55 8.94
C GLU A 118 40.76 5.24 9.27
N MET A 119 40.93 4.96 10.57
CA MET A 119 41.30 3.62 11.04
C MET A 119 40.31 2.58 10.50
N PRO A 120 40.74 1.33 10.22
CA PRO A 120 39.83 0.30 9.71
C PRO A 120 38.68 0.06 10.68
N ARG A 121 37.48 0.57 10.34
CA ARG A 121 36.27 0.43 11.14
C ARG A 121 35.85 -1.05 11.11
N ASP A 122 35.81 -1.68 12.28
CA ASP A 122 35.30 -3.04 12.42
C ASP A 122 33.82 -3.13 11.98
N ASN A 123 33.56 -3.86 10.88
CA ASN A 123 32.24 -4.01 10.26
C ASN A 123 31.14 -4.42 11.26
N ILE A 124 31.46 -5.22 12.28
CA ILE A 124 30.47 -5.62 13.30
C ILE A 124 29.93 -4.38 14.04
N ASN A 125 30.77 -3.37 14.29
CA ASN A 125 30.36 -2.13 14.95
C ASN A 125 29.57 -1.19 14.03
N ARG A 126 29.85 -1.25 12.72
CA ARG A 126 29.17 -0.47 11.68
C ARG A 126 27.72 -0.93 11.56
N TYR A 127 27.49 -2.24 11.48
CA TYR A 127 26.18 -2.78 11.11
C TYR A 127 25.33 -3.36 12.24
N LEU A 128 25.87 -3.58 13.44
CA LEU A 128 25.08 -4.04 14.58
C LEU A 128 24.92 -2.94 15.64
N GLU A 129 23.74 -2.92 16.28
CA GLU A 129 23.52 -2.02 17.40
C GLU A 129 24.37 -2.40 18.61
N LYS A 130 24.97 -1.39 19.24
CA LYS A 130 25.71 -1.53 20.50
C LYS A 130 24.83 -1.25 21.72
N SER A 131 23.54 -0.95 21.53
CA SER A 131 22.65 -0.45 22.57
C SER A 131 22.71 -1.34 23.82
N ASN A 132 23.23 -0.74 24.90
CA ASN A 132 23.68 -1.31 26.19
C ASN A 132 24.90 -2.26 26.17
N ARG A 133 25.73 -2.15 27.23
CA ARG A 133 27.00 -2.89 27.47
C ARG A 133 26.88 -4.44 27.44
N TYR A 134 25.68 -4.96 27.20
CA TYR A 134 25.30 -6.37 27.23
C TYR A 134 24.58 -6.84 25.96
N ASN A 135 24.83 -6.26 24.78
CA ASN A 135 24.30 -6.86 23.54
C ASN A 135 24.97 -8.23 23.28
N ILE A 136 24.30 -9.29 23.73
CA ILE A 136 24.76 -10.69 23.68
C ILE A 136 25.02 -11.13 22.24
N ALA A 137 24.21 -10.67 21.27
CA ALA A 137 24.38 -10.98 19.85
C ALA A 137 25.70 -10.41 19.31
N HIS A 138 25.95 -9.11 19.53
CA HIS A 138 27.20 -8.44 19.12
C HIS A 138 28.44 -9.14 19.69
N GLN A 139 28.43 -9.45 21.00
CA GLN A 139 29.55 -10.11 21.65
C GLN A 139 29.75 -11.55 21.14
N ARG A 140 28.67 -12.30 20.92
CA ARG A 140 28.73 -13.67 20.39
C ARG A 140 29.32 -13.68 18.98
N ILE A 141 28.84 -12.82 18.09
CA ILE A 141 29.35 -12.72 16.71
C ILE A 141 30.84 -12.38 16.70
N ARG A 142 31.30 -11.45 17.55
CA ARG A 142 32.75 -11.16 17.70
C ARG A 142 33.55 -12.36 18.19
N ARG A 143 33.03 -13.12 19.16
CA ARG A 143 33.72 -14.31 19.70
C ARG A 143 33.85 -15.38 18.63
N ILE A 144 32.79 -15.62 17.87
CA ILE A 144 32.78 -16.56 16.74
C ILE A 144 33.80 -16.14 15.68
N LYS A 145 33.78 -14.88 15.25
CA LYS A 145 34.77 -14.35 14.30
C LYS A 145 36.21 -14.56 14.76
N LYS A 146 36.50 -14.30 16.04
CA LYS A 146 37.83 -14.55 16.63
C LYS A 146 38.22 -16.03 16.60
N ARG A 147 37.27 -16.93 16.92
CA ARG A 147 37.49 -18.39 16.84
C ARG A 147 37.83 -18.82 15.42
N ILE A 148 37.03 -18.40 14.43
CA ILE A 148 37.28 -18.68 13.01
C ILE A 148 38.66 -18.15 12.58
N THR A 149 39.03 -16.95 13.03
CA THR A 149 40.35 -16.37 12.73
C THR A 149 41.49 -17.21 13.31
N SER A 150 41.32 -17.78 14.51
CA SER A 150 42.32 -18.64 15.14
C SER A 150 42.41 -20.05 14.55
N THR A 151 41.41 -20.48 13.78
CA THR A 151 41.38 -21.82 13.19
C THR A 151 42.38 -21.92 12.03
N LYS A 152 43.13 -23.03 11.97
CA LYS A 152 44.12 -23.30 10.91
C LYS A 152 43.52 -23.77 9.58
N SER A 153 42.22 -24.04 9.54
CA SER A 153 41.49 -24.53 8.36
C SER A 153 41.61 -23.58 7.19
N LYS A 154 41.74 -24.14 5.99
CA LYS A 154 41.87 -23.40 4.73
C LYS A 154 40.53 -22.85 4.27
N GLU A 155 39.46 -23.60 4.53
CA GLU A 155 38.09 -23.26 4.21
C GLU A 155 37.20 -23.36 5.46
N ILE A 156 36.09 -22.62 5.45
CA ILE A 156 35.10 -22.63 6.54
C ILE A 156 33.74 -22.86 5.91
N LEU A 157 32.99 -23.81 6.45
CA LEU A 157 31.69 -24.21 5.94
C LEU A 157 30.60 -23.63 6.84
N PHE A 158 29.66 -22.89 6.24
CA PHE A 158 28.52 -22.31 6.94
C PHE A 158 27.23 -22.94 6.44
N TYR A 159 26.42 -23.47 7.35
CA TYR A 159 25.05 -23.91 7.06
C TYR A 159 24.09 -22.92 7.69
N ILE A 160 23.23 -22.31 6.87
CA ILE A 160 22.28 -21.30 7.30
C ILE A 160 20.85 -21.73 6.99
N ASP A 161 19.93 -21.40 7.88
CA ASP A 161 18.48 -21.57 7.69
C ASP A 161 17.71 -20.53 8.53
N GLY A 162 16.46 -20.27 8.15
CA GLY A 162 15.56 -19.35 8.82
C GLY A 162 14.12 -19.85 8.80
N SER A 163 13.45 -19.77 9.95
CA SER A 163 12.07 -20.25 10.11
C SER A 163 11.16 -19.17 10.71
N VAL A 164 9.85 -19.30 10.42
CA VAL A 164 8.78 -18.48 11.00
C VAL A 164 7.64 -19.39 11.46
N ARG A 165 7.08 -19.10 12.64
CA ARG A 165 5.83 -19.69 13.15
C ARG A 165 4.70 -18.68 13.20
N ASP A 166 3.47 -19.18 13.16
CA ASP A 166 2.23 -18.41 13.35
C ASP A 166 2.11 -17.18 12.45
N GLN A 167 2.59 -17.31 11.20
CA GLN A 167 2.60 -16.24 10.22
C GLN A 167 1.19 -15.68 9.97
N GLY A 168 1.06 -14.36 10.09
CA GLY A 168 -0.22 -13.66 9.91
C GLY A 168 -1.06 -13.55 11.18
N THR A 169 -0.52 -13.96 12.33
CA THR A 169 -1.11 -13.73 13.66
C THR A 169 -0.28 -12.74 14.46
N GLU A 170 -0.82 -12.28 15.59
CA GLU A 170 -0.11 -11.42 16.55
C GLU A 170 1.06 -12.14 17.27
N ASN A 171 1.03 -13.47 17.30
CA ASN A 171 2.05 -14.31 17.96
C ASN A 171 3.14 -14.78 16.98
N ILE A 172 3.35 -14.04 15.89
CA ILE A 172 4.35 -14.38 14.88
C ILE A 172 5.76 -14.38 15.51
N ALA A 173 6.46 -15.49 15.34
CA ALA A 173 7.80 -15.70 15.88
C ALA A 173 8.76 -16.11 14.77
N SER A 174 10.02 -15.70 14.87
CA SER A 174 11.03 -16.04 13.86
C SER A 174 12.40 -16.22 14.46
N ILE A 175 13.05 -17.31 14.04
CA ILE A 175 14.39 -17.70 14.46
C ILE A 175 15.19 -17.98 13.21
N PHE A 176 16.44 -17.51 13.20
CA PHE A 176 17.44 -17.92 12.22
C PHE A 176 18.61 -18.61 12.90
N GLY A 177 19.25 -19.52 12.16
CA GLY A 177 20.31 -20.38 12.65
C GLY A 177 21.52 -20.42 11.71
N ILE A 178 22.70 -20.55 12.31
CA ILE A 178 23.99 -20.68 11.64
C ILE A 178 24.79 -21.76 12.36
N MET A 179 25.24 -22.76 11.63
CA MET A 179 26.19 -23.75 12.11
C MET A 179 27.47 -23.68 11.29
N ILE A 180 28.61 -23.70 11.97
CA ILE A 180 29.91 -23.38 11.39
C ILE A 180 30.82 -24.58 11.57
N TYR A 181 31.42 -25.05 10.49
CA TYR A 181 32.30 -26.22 10.46
C TYR A 181 33.64 -25.87 9.81
N ASP A 182 34.67 -26.66 10.13
CA ASP A 182 35.94 -26.64 9.43
C ASP A 182 35.98 -27.59 8.22
N ASP A 183 37.10 -27.61 7.51
CA ASP A 183 37.42 -28.52 6.39
C ASP A 183 37.18 -30.01 6.71
N ASP A 184 37.29 -30.41 7.98
CA ASP A 184 37.12 -31.79 8.45
C ASP A 184 35.67 -32.08 8.91
N ASN A 185 34.72 -31.18 8.60
CA ASN A 185 33.32 -31.22 9.06
C ASN A 185 33.17 -31.23 10.59
N ARG A 186 34.14 -30.68 11.33
CA ARG A 186 34.05 -30.53 12.78
C ARG A 186 33.40 -29.21 13.12
N LEU A 187 32.44 -29.27 14.03
CA LEU A 187 31.71 -28.09 14.47
C LEU A 187 32.63 -27.12 15.21
N ILE A 188 32.76 -25.90 14.68
CA ILE A 188 33.48 -24.79 15.31
C ILE A 188 32.56 -24.08 16.31
N ASP A 189 31.36 -23.67 15.86
CA ASP A 189 30.40 -22.95 16.70
C ASP A 189 28.98 -22.97 16.11
N LYS A 190 28.00 -22.54 16.91
CA LYS A 190 26.61 -22.35 16.49
C LYS A 190 26.08 -20.99 16.92
N TYR A 191 25.26 -20.39 16.08
CA TYR A 191 24.59 -19.14 16.39
C TYR A 191 23.12 -19.21 16.03
N PHE A 192 22.27 -18.83 16.97
CA PHE A 192 20.82 -18.74 16.79
C PHE A 192 20.33 -17.46 17.41
N SER A 193 19.38 -16.81 16.74
CA SER A 193 18.87 -15.52 17.15
C SER A 193 17.46 -15.30 16.65
N THR A 194 16.71 -14.48 17.40
CA THR A 194 15.38 -14.03 17.03
C THR A 194 15.42 -12.78 16.17
N LEU A 195 14.31 -12.53 15.47
CA LEU A 195 14.10 -11.34 14.65
C LEU A 195 12.89 -10.56 15.13
N GLU A 196 12.98 -9.25 14.95
CA GLU A 196 11.85 -8.33 15.14
C GLU A 196 11.56 -7.57 13.85
N GLN A 197 10.31 -7.09 13.74
CA GLN A 197 9.79 -6.25 12.66
C GLN A 197 9.81 -6.93 11.28
N TRP A 198 8.84 -6.64 10.42
CA TRP A 198 8.79 -7.16 9.03
C TRP A 198 9.06 -8.66 8.90
N ILE A 199 8.60 -9.46 9.87
CA ILE A 199 8.95 -10.88 10.00
C ILE A 199 8.44 -11.67 8.79
N THR A 200 9.36 -12.33 8.09
CA THR A 200 9.10 -13.25 6.98
C THR A 200 10.15 -14.36 6.98
N ALA A 201 9.83 -15.53 6.43
CA ALA A 201 10.80 -16.63 6.30
C ALA A 201 12.06 -16.18 5.53
N ILE A 202 11.84 -15.44 4.44
CA ILE A 202 12.91 -14.85 3.64
C ILE A 202 13.78 -13.89 4.46
N LYS A 203 13.20 -13.12 5.40
CA LYS A 203 13.96 -12.26 6.34
C LYS A 203 14.83 -13.08 7.28
N ALA A 204 14.32 -14.18 7.82
CA ALA A 204 15.10 -15.08 8.66
C ALA A 204 16.33 -15.63 7.92
N GLU A 205 16.14 -16.17 6.73
CA GLU A 205 17.24 -16.68 5.92
C GLU A 205 18.22 -15.56 5.49
N THR A 206 17.70 -14.40 5.08
CA THR A 206 18.54 -13.26 4.68
C THR A 206 19.36 -12.75 5.87
N MET A 207 18.79 -12.75 7.07
CA MET A 207 19.50 -12.35 8.28
C MET A 207 20.57 -13.37 8.69
N ALA A 208 20.30 -14.67 8.50
CA ALA A 208 21.32 -15.71 8.68
C ALA A 208 22.51 -15.47 7.74
N PHE A 209 22.24 -15.21 6.45
CA PHE A 209 23.27 -14.89 5.46
C PHE A 209 24.06 -13.63 5.82
N PHE A 210 23.36 -12.53 6.13
CA PHE A 210 23.99 -11.28 6.55
C PHE A 210 24.89 -11.45 7.78
N THR A 211 24.40 -12.18 8.79
CA THR A 211 25.15 -12.44 10.02
C THR A 211 26.37 -13.31 9.75
N THR A 212 26.26 -14.30 8.86
CA THR A 212 27.40 -15.11 8.39
C THR A 212 28.48 -14.23 7.76
N LEU A 213 28.13 -13.28 6.88
CA LEU A 213 29.12 -12.36 6.30
C LEU A 213 29.89 -11.55 7.35
N LEU A 214 29.21 -11.11 8.42
CA LEU A 214 29.86 -10.40 9.52
C LEU A 214 30.87 -11.28 10.28
N MET A 215 30.62 -12.59 10.36
CA MET A 215 31.48 -13.58 11.02
C MET A 215 32.74 -13.94 10.23
N ILE A 216 32.75 -13.71 8.91
CA ILE A 216 33.89 -14.07 8.05
C ILE A 216 35.06 -13.08 8.28
N PRO A 217 36.27 -13.57 8.62
CA PRO A 217 37.48 -12.74 8.63
C PRO A 217 38.04 -12.57 7.20
N PRO A 218 38.71 -11.43 6.90
CA PRO A 218 39.31 -11.20 5.59
C PRO A 218 40.31 -12.30 5.19
N GLY A 219 40.32 -12.69 3.91
CA GLY A 219 41.29 -13.63 3.34
C GLY A 219 41.05 -15.12 3.64
N LYS A 220 39.95 -15.49 4.32
CA LYS A 220 39.53 -16.89 4.45
C LYS A 220 38.56 -17.26 3.32
N LYS A 221 38.76 -18.42 2.71
CA LYS A 221 37.79 -19.02 1.79
C LYS A 221 36.62 -19.57 2.59
N CYS A 222 35.39 -19.28 2.16
CA CYS A 222 34.18 -19.68 2.86
C CYS A 222 33.14 -20.24 1.90
N THR A 223 32.54 -21.36 2.25
CA THR A 223 31.41 -21.93 1.52
C THR A 223 30.14 -21.84 2.38
N ILE A 224 29.09 -21.24 1.82
CA ILE A 224 27.81 -21.03 2.51
C ILE A 224 26.73 -21.88 1.83
N TYR A 225 26.08 -22.73 2.61
CA TYR A 225 25.00 -23.61 2.20
C TYR A 225 23.65 -23.04 2.64
N THR A 226 22.74 -22.87 1.68
CA THR A 226 21.36 -22.38 1.91
C THR A 226 20.39 -23.04 0.93
N ASP A 227 19.17 -23.27 1.37
CA ASP A 227 18.04 -23.72 0.53
C ASP A 227 17.30 -22.54 -0.13
N CYS A 228 17.54 -21.31 0.34
CA CYS A 228 16.88 -20.11 -0.15
C CYS A 228 17.38 -19.66 -1.54
N GLN A 229 16.56 -19.91 -2.56
CA GLN A 229 16.82 -19.43 -3.92
C GLN A 229 16.90 -17.90 -4.03
N ASN A 230 16.20 -17.15 -3.17
CA ASN A 230 16.20 -15.68 -3.22
C ASN A 230 17.58 -15.10 -2.87
N ILE A 231 18.26 -15.69 -1.87
CA ILE A 231 19.61 -15.28 -1.48
C ILE A 231 20.59 -15.52 -2.63
N ILE A 232 20.52 -16.69 -3.27
CA ILE A 232 21.37 -17.03 -4.41
C ILE A 232 21.17 -16.05 -5.57
N ASN A 233 19.91 -15.77 -5.92
CA ASN A 233 19.60 -14.86 -7.01
C ASN A 233 20.12 -13.45 -6.74
N ASN A 234 19.89 -12.91 -5.53
CA ASN A 234 20.31 -11.56 -5.17
C ASN A 234 21.84 -11.45 -5.01
N TYR A 235 22.49 -12.48 -4.46
CA TYR A 235 23.96 -12.55 -4.36
C TYR A 235 24.60 -12.51 -5.75
N ASN A 236 24.13 -13.35 -6.68
CA ASN A 236 24.64 -13.40 -8.05
C ASN A 236 24.42 -12.09 -8.81
N LEU A 237 23.34 -11.35 -8.51
CA LEU A 237 23.12 -10.01 -9.07
C LEU A 237 24.12 -8.99 -8.52
N LEU A 238 24.45 -9.05 -7.23
CA LEU A 238 25.39 -8.13 -6.59
C LEU A 238 26.85 -8.40 -6.96
N THR A 239 27.23 -9.66 -7.15
CA THR A 239 28.60 -10.08 -7.51
C THR A 239 28.82 -10.21 -9.02
N SER A 240 27.82 -9.89 -9.84
CA SER A 240 27.94 -9.97 -11.29
C SER A 240 28.97 -8.97 -11.82
N ASN A 241 30.00 -9.47 -12.50
CA ASN A 241 30.95 -8.63 -13.23
C ASN A 241 30.36 -7.96 -14.48
N ILE A 242 29.15 -8.37 -14.90
CA ILE A 242 28.52 -7.91 -16.15
C ILE A 242 27.51 -6.80 -15.88
N ILE A 243 26.81 -6.83 -14.74
CA ILE A 243 25.71 -5.92 -14.42
C ILE A 243 26.05 -5.14 -13.16
N VAL A 244 26.20 -3.82 -13.29
CA VAL A 244 26.35 -2.93 -12.14
C VAL A 244 24.99 -2.77 -11.46
N THR A 245 24.84 -3.34 -10.26
CA THR A 245 23.61 -3.23 -9.48
C THR A 245 23.48 -1.83 -8.85
N THR A 246 22.50 -1.07 -9.31
CA THR A 246 22.22 0.28 -8.79
C THR A 246 21.36 0.24 -7.52
N THR A 247 21.38 1.32 -6.73
CA THR A 247 20.48 1.53 -5.58
C THR A 247 19.01 1.27 -5.95
N ARG A 248 18.60 1.68 -7.16
CA ARG A 248 17.23 1.49 -7.66
C ARG A 248 16.88 0.02 -7.82
N ASP A 249 17.83 -0.84 -8.17
CA ASP A 249 17.58 -2.26 -8.40
C ASP A 249 17.45 -3.02 -7.07
N ILE A 250 18.25 -2.66 -6.06
CA ILE A 250 18.11 -3.18 -4.70
C ILE A 250 16.75 -2.79 -4.10
N LEU A 251 16.29 -1.56 -4.33
CA LEU A 251 14.95 -1.12 -3.89
C LEU A 251 13.79 -1.86 -4.56
N LYS A 252 14.05 -2.55 -5.69
CA LYS A 252 13.06 -3.41 -6.35
C LYS A 252 13.07 -4.84 -5.82
N PHE A 253 14.05 -5.23 -5.02
CA PHE A 253 14.06 -6.55 -4.41
C PHE A 253 12.75 -6.79 -3.66
N SER A 254 12.28 -8.03 -3.70
CA SER A 254 10.97 -8.38 -3.16
C SER A 254 10.89 -8.12 -1.65
N ASN A 255 11.98 -8.42 -0.92
CA ASN A 255 12.08 -8.31 0.53
C ASN A 255 13.49 -7.91 0.97
N ASN A 256 13.58 -7.40 2.19
CA ASN A 256 14.80 -7.12 2.95
C ASN A 256 15.78 -6.16 2.25
N ASN A 257 15.26 -5.21 1.47
CA ASN A 257 16.07 -4.28 0.67
C ASN A 257 17.11 -3.52 1.54
N ALA A 258 16.75 -3.16 2.77
CA ALA A 258 17.62 -2.50 3.72
C ALA A 258 18.78 -3.39 4.19
N ILE A 259 18.54 -4.69 4.40
CA ILE A 259 19.60 -5.66 4.74
C ILE A 259 20.50 -5.87 3.52
N TRP A 260 19.93 -5.94 2.31
CA TRP A 260 20.70 -6.08 1.08
C TRP A 260 21.60 -4.89 0.76
N PHE A 261 21.25 -3.66 1.19
CA PHE A 261 22.19 -2.54 1.15
C PHE A 261 23.42 -2.77 2.03
N ASN A 262 23.22 -3.26 3.25
CA ASN A 262 24.33 -3.60 4.14
C ASN A 262 25.19 -4.75 3.58
N ILE A 263 24.55 -5.76 2.97
CA ILE A 263 25.25 -6.87 2.32
C ILE A 263 26.10 -6.36 1.16
N LYS A 264 25.56 -5.50 0.30
CA LYS A 264 26.31 -4.92 -0.82
C LYS A 264 27.55 -4.18 -0.32
N ASP A 265 27.37 -3.30 0.65
CA ASP A 265 28.43 -2.52 1.28
C ASP A 265 29.51 -3.43 1.90
N LEU A 266 29.11 -4.53 2.56
CA LEU A 266 30.05 -5.54 3.08
C LEU A 266 30.84 -6.27 1.99
N LEU A 267 30.20 -6.63 0.87
CA LEU A 267 30.84 -7.31 -0.25
C LEU A 267 31.78 -6.39 -1.03
N GLU A 268 31.51 -5.07 -1.05
CA GLU A 268 32.38 -4.06 -1.65
C GLU A 268 33.58 -3.69 -0.73
N ASP A 269 33.34 -3.57 0.59
CA ASP A 269 34.37 -3.20 1.58
C ASP A 269 35.37 -4.34 1.87
N GLN A 270 34.97 -5.61 1.69
CA GLN A 270 35.80 -6.76 2.05
C GLN A 270 36.14 -7.63 0.83
N MET A 271 37.43 -7.94 0.66
CA MET A 271 37.85 -9.02 -0.23
C MET A 271 37.51 -10.38 0.39
N LEU A 272 36.24 -10.78 0.29
CA LEU A 272 35.73 -12.06 0.75
C LEU A 272 35.76 -13.09 -0.40
N ASP A 273 36.33 -14.26 -0.15
CA ASP A 273 36.27 -15.39 -1.07
C ASP A 273 35.11 -16.30 -0.65
N ILE A 274 33.93 -16.05 -1.22
CA ILE A 274 32.68 -16.71 -0.84
C ILE A 274 32.14 -17.54 -2.02
N GLN A 275 31.94 -18.83 -1.75
CA GLN A 275 31.19 -19.74 -2.60
C GLN A 275 29.81 -20.00 -1.99
N LEU A 276 28.74 -19.64 -2.71
CA LEU A 276 27.37 -19.88 -2.27
C LEU A 276 26.82 -21.15 -2.95
N VAL A 277 26.38 -22.14 -2.16
CA VAL A 277 25.90 -23.43 -2.64
C VAL A 277 24.43 -23.59 -2.27
N LYS A 278 23.61 -23.94 -3.28
CA LYS A 278 22.21 -24.29 -3.06
C LYS A 278 22.10 -25.70 -2.53
N VAL A 279 21.39 -25.86 -1.42
CA VAL A 279 20.93 -27.17 -0.93
C VAL A 279 19.51 -27.40 -1.42
N ASP A 280 19.22 -28.59 -1.93
CA ASP A 280 17.84 -28.95 -2.27
C ASP A 280 17.04 -29.22 -0.98
N ALA A 281 15.86 -28.61 -0.89
CA ALA A 281 14.94 -28.84 0.22
C ALA A 281 14.61 -30.34 0.33
N HIS A 282 14.73 -30.92 1.52
CA HIS A 282 14.58 -32.37 1.79
C HIS A 282 15.65 -33.28 1.18
N SER A 283 16.83 -32.74 0.84
CA SER A 283 17.98 -33.56 0.42
C SER A 283 18.60 -34.37 1.57
N HIS A 284 19.49 -35.31 1.21
CA HIS A 284 20.27 -36.13 2.14
C HIS A 284 21.41 -35.34 2.84
N ASP A 285 21.40 -34.00 2.81
CA ASP A 285 22.39 -33.20 3.52
C ASP A 285 22.10 -33.22 5.03
N ILE A 286 22.86 -34.04 5.74
CA ILE A 286 22.69 -34.28 7.18
C ILE A 286 22.93 -32.99 7.98
N LEU A 287 23.88 -32.15 7.57
CA LEU A 287 24.29 -30.96 8.30
C LEU A 287 23.27 -29.84 8.14
N HIS A 288 22.72 -29.66 6.94
CA HIS A 288 21.65 -28.68 6.74
C HIS A 288 20.37 -29.08 7.51
N ASN A 289 19.95 -30.35 7.42
CA ASN A 289 18.81 -30.87 8.18
C ASN A 289 18.99 -30.74 9.71
N GLN A 290 20.24 -30.72 10.19
CA GLN A 290 20.53 -30.47 11.60
C GLN A 290 20.24 -29.02 12.00
N VAL A 291 20.48 -28.03 11.13
CA VAL A 291 20.14 -26.62 11.38
C VAL A 291 18.63 -26.49 11.54
N ASP A 292 17.85 -27.00 10.58
CA ASP A 292 16.38 -26.99 10.62
C ASP A 292 15.82 -27.57 11.92
N LYS A 293 16.39 -28.70 12.34
CA LYS A 293 15.98 -29.39 13.57
C LYS A 293 16.27 -28.52 14.79
N GLU A 294 17.47 -27.97 14.90
CA GLU A 294 17.81 -27.09 16.04
C GLU A 294 16.96 -25.81 16.07
N ILE A 295 16.62 -25.24 14.91
CA ILE A 295 15.70 -24.10 14.85
C ILE A 295 14.31 -24.50 15.38
N LYS A 296 13.79 -25.65 14.94
CA LYS A 296 12.47 -26.16 15.38
C LYS A 296 12.41 -26.42 16.89
N ASP A 297 13.48 -26.98 17.46
CA ASP A 297 13.58 -27.30 18.89
C ASP A 297 13.68 -26.02 19.74
N ARG A 298 14.30 -24.96 19.22
CA ARG A 298 14.52 -23.69 19.93
C ARG A 298 13.30 -22.79 20.08
N TYR A 299 12.22 -23.01 19.32
CA TYR A 299 10.98 -22.27 19.53
C TYR A 299 10.38 -22.47 20.92
N GLY A 300 10.66 -23.59 21.60
CA GLY A 300 10.27 -23.79 23.00
C GLY A 300 11.09 -22.97 24.01
N LEU A 301 12.20 -22.36 23.57
CA LEU A 301 13.18 -21.62 24.37
C LEU A 301 13.50 -20.24 23.77
N GLU A 302 12.57 -19.68 22.98
CA GLU A 302 12.79 -18.46 22.20
C GLU A 302 13.22 -17.27 23.10
N TYR A 303 12.65 -17.16 24.30
CA TYR A 303 12.97 -16.14 25.29
C TYR A 303 14.44 -16.14 25.75
N ASN A 304 15.19 -17.24 25.52
CA ASN A 304 16.61 -17.35 25.85
C ASN A 304 17.54 -16.94 24.69
N LEU A 305 16.99 -16.66 23.51
CA LEU A 305 17.76 -16.22 22.36
C LEU A 305 17.92 -14.71 22.37
N ALA A 306 19.13 -14.25 22.05
CA ALA A 306 19.37 -12.83 21.85
C ALA A 306 18.77 -12.39 20.51
N ASN A 307 18.21 -11.19 20.46
CA ASN A 307 17.81 -10.55 19.22
C ASN A 307 19.02 -9.89 18.54
N THR A 308 19.22 -10.13 17.24
CA THR A 308 20.26 -9.48 16.45
C THR A 308 19.74 -8.18 15.86
N LEU A 309 19.99 -7.06 16.55
CA LEU A 309 19.59 -5.73 16.12
C LEU A 309 20.54 -5.15 15.07
N VAL A 310 20.01 -4.86 13.88
CA VAL A 310 20.75 -4.34 12.72
C VAL A 310 20.65 -2.82 12.64
N LYS A 311 21.79 -2.18 12.40
CA LYS A 311 21.86 -0.80 11.90
C LYS A 311 21.80 -0.82 10.40
N TYR A 312 20.75 -0.22 9.84
CA TYR A 312 20.57 -0.13 8.40
C TYR A 312 21.39 1.01 7.82
N ASN A 313 22.12 0.75 6.73
CA ASN A 313 22.80 1.77 5.94
C ASN A 313 21.77 2.58 5.14
N ALA A 314 21.22 3.61 5.79
CA ALA A 314 20.32 4.58 5.16
C ALA A 314 21.08 5.65 4.35
N GLU A 315 22.40 5.68 4.37
CA GLU A 315 23.20 6.69 3.64
C GLU A 315 23.20 6.43 2.12
N GLN A 316 23.00 5.17 1.72
CA GLN A 316 22.92 4.72 0.32
C GLN A 316 21.76 5.36 -0.47
N TYR A 317 20.75 5.90 0.20
CA TYR A 317 19.64 6.61 -0.45
C TYR A 317 19.09 7.72 0.44
N ARG A 318 18.96 8.90 -0.17
CA ARG A 318 18.73 10.18 0.53
C ARG A 318 17.46 10.24 1.39
N PHE A 319 16.47 9.39 1.12
CA PHE A 319 15.14 9.41 1.76
C PHE A 319 14.71 8.00 2.18
N PRO A 320 15.14 7.51 3.35
CA PRO A 320 14.63 6.28 3.94
C PRO A 320 13.12 6.38 4.21
N LEU A 321 12.36 5.40 3.74
CA LEU A 321 10.93 5.29 4.04
C LEU A 321 10.75 4.57 5.35
N VAL A 322 9.99 5.19 6.26
CA VAL A 322 9.73 4.68 7.61
C VAL A 322 8.23 4.52 7.80
N TRP A 323 7.85 3.48 8.53
CA TRP A 323 6.49 3.14 8.91
C TRP A 323 6.44 2.80 10.40
N ASN A 324 5.63 3.51 11.18
CA ASN A 324 5.58 3.36 12.64
C ASN A 324 6.97 3.46 13.31
N GLY A 325 7.84 4.34 12.80
CA GLY A 325 9.22 4.47 13.31
C GLY A 325 10.20 3.39 12.82
N HIS A 326 9.75 2.41 12.03
CA HIS A 326 10.59 1.33 11.49
C HIS A 326 10.85 1.49 9.99
N LEU A 327 12.08 1.23 9.55
CA LEU A 327 12.45 1.32 8.14
C LEU A 327 11.66 0.31 7.29
N VAL A 328 11.15 0.71 6.13
CA VAL A 328 10.40 -0.15 5.22
C VAL A 328 11.35 -1.09 4.47
N GLU A 329 11.30 -2.38 4.83
CA GLU A 329 12.21 -3.40 4.28
C GLU A 329 11.69 -4.10 3.01
N MET A 330 10.49 -3.76 2.54
CA MET A 330 9.87 -4.36 1.35
C MET A 330 10.02 -3.49 0.10
N ASN A 331 9.66 -4.05 -1.05
CA ASN A 331 9.60 -3.28 -2.29
C ASN A 331 8.77 -2.00 -2.12
N ILE A 332 9.43 -0.84 -2.25
CA ILE A 332 8.82 0.48 -1.98
C ILE A 332 7.57 0.72 -2.81
N ARG A 333 7.59 0.35 -4.10
CA ARG A 333 6.45 0.54 -4.99
C ARG A 333 5.27 -0.32 -4.54
N TRP A 334 5.54 -1.54 -4.12
CA TRP A 334 4.49 -2.43 -3.60
C TRP A 334 3.92 -1.90 -2.29
N PHE A 335 4.77 -1.42 -1.38
CA PHE A 335 4.37 -0.79 -0.12
C PHE A 335 3.45 0.41 -0.34
N ILE A 336 3.84 1.37 -1.19
CA ILE A 336 3.00 2.54 -1.51
C ILE A 336 1.66 2.09 -2.11
N ARG A 337 1.68 1.12 -3.04
CA ARG A 337 0.43 0.57 -3.61
C ARG A 337 -0.45 -0.09 -2.56
N LEU A 338 0.14 -0.76 -1.57
CA LEU A 338 -0.59 -1.36 -0.46
C LEU A 338 -1.27 -0.26 0.36
N ILE A 339 -0.56 0.78 0.77
CA ILE A 339 -1.13 1.93 1.49
C ILE A 339 -2.30 2.53 0.70
N THR A 340 -2.09 2.90 -0.57
CA THR A 340 -3.14 3.52 -1.39
C THR A 340 -4.36 2.62 -1.54
N ARG A 341 -4.18 1.29 -1.65
CA ARG A 341 -5.28 0.33 -1.71
C ARG A 341 -6.05 0.26 -0.40
N VAL A 342 -5.35 0.24 0.73
CA VAL A 342 -5.96 0.20 2.07
C VAL A 342 -6.74 1.49 2.32
N GLU A 343 -6.15 2.66 2.11
CA GLU A 343 -6.84 3.95 2.23
C GLU A 343 -8.05 4.06 1.29
N GLY A 344 -7.91 3.57 0.06
CA GLY A 344 -9.00 3.55 -0.92
C GLY A 344 -10.17 2.68 -0.47
N LEU A 345 -9.87 1.48 0.04
CA LEU A 345 -10.89 0.58 0.60
C LEU A 345 -11.53 1.18 1.85
N GLU A 346 -10.75 1.77 2.75
CA GLU A 346 -11.25 2.44 3.95
C GLU A 346 -12.23 3.57 3.60
N LYS A 347 -11.83 4.47 2.68
CA LYS A 347 -12.71 5.54 2.15
C LYS A 347 -13.98 4.97 1.54
N PHE A 348 -13.86 3.89 0.76
CA PHE A 348 -15.00 3.22 0.14
C PHE A 348 -15.96 2.62 1.19
N LEU A 349 -15.45 1.93 2.20
CA LEU A 349 -16.24 1.37 3.31
C LEU A 349 -16.89 2.48 4.14
N ASN A 350 -16.21 3.61 4.28
CA ASN A 350 -16.70 4.77 5.03
C ASN A 350 -17.83 5.55 4.32
N LEU A 351 -18.15 5.24 3.07
CA LEU A 351 -19.37 5.74 2.42
C LEU A 351 -20.61 5.22 3.17
N ASN A 352 -21.62 6.09 3.39
CA ASN A 352 -22.85 5.73 4.11
C ASN A 352 -23.56 4.51 3.50
N ARG A 353 -23.56 4.39 2.17
CA ARG A 353 -24.13 3.25 1.44
C ARG A 353 -23.45 1.90 1.71
N ASN A 354 -22.19 1.92 2.15
CA ASN A 354 -21.39 0.72 2.40
C ASN A 354 -21.29 0.38 3.89
N LYS A 355 -22.00 1.09 4.77
CA LYS A 355 -21.94 0.92 6.23
C LYS A 355 -22.08 -0.53 6.68
N ARG A 356 -22.94 -1.32 6.04
CA ARG A 356 -23.14 -2.74 6.38
C ARG A 356 -21.89 -3.60 6.19
N TYR A 357 -21.04 -3.28 5.21
CA TYR A 357 -19.85 -4.08 4.91
C TYR A 357 -18.69 -3.80 5.89
N ARG A 358 -18.87 -2.87 6.83
CA ARG A 358 -17.93 -2.65 7.94
C ARG A 358 -18.06 -3.71 9.04
N SER A 359 -19.23 -4.36 9.14
CA SER A 359 -19.52 -5.37 10.17
C SER A 359 -19.72 -6.77 9.60
N LEU A 360 -19.66 -6.93 8.28
CA LEU A 360 -19.85 -8.20 7.59
C LEU A 360 -18.52 -8.67 6.99
N ASP A 361 -18.24 -9.96 7.12
CA ASP A 361 -17.00 -10.55 6.61
C ASP A 361 -17.07 -10.74 5.08
N VAL A 362 -16.34 -9.87 4.37
CA VAL A 362 -16.24 -9.84 2.91
C VAL A 362 -14.81 -10.13 2.46
N GLU A 363 -14.66 -11.02 1.49
CA GLU A 363 -13.38 -11.28 0.82
C GLU A 363 -13.07 -10.23 -0.24
N TRP A 364 -12.64 -9.03 0.20
CA TRP A 364 -12.33 -7.90 -0.68
C TRP A 364 -11.31 -8.22 -1.77
N ASN A 365 -10.35 -9.11 -1.49
CA ASN A 365 -9.39 -9.56 -2.50
C ASN A 365 -10.08 -10.22 -3.70
N ILE A 366 -11.10 -11.04 -3.47
CA ILE A 366 -11.87 -11.69 -4.54
C ILE A 366 -12.73 -10.67 -5.29
N VAL A 367 -13.34 -9.73 -4.57
CA VAL A 367 -14.11 -8.63 -5.18
C VAL A 367 -13.23 -7.83 -6.14
N PHE A 368 -12.05 -7.41 -5.70
CA PHE A 368 -11.13 -6.65 -6.54
C PHE A 368 -10.58 -7.47 -7.72
N LEU A 369 -10.28 -8.75 -7.53
CA LEU A 369 -9.87 -9.63 -8.64
C LEU A 369 -11.00 -9.82 -9.66
N TYR A 370 -12.24 -9.96 -9.20
CA TYR A 370 -13.43 -10.08 -10.05
C TYR A 370 -13.68 -8.80 -10.89
N LEU A 371 -13.49 -7.62 -10.29
CA LEU A 371 -13.61 -6.34 -10.99
C LEU A 371 -12.47 -6.15 -12.01
N ASN A 372 -11.26 -6.57 -11.65
CA ASN A 372 -10.06 -6.38 -12.48
C ASN A 372 -9.80 -7.54 -13.46
N LYS A 373 -10.64 -8.58 -13.50
CA LYS A 373 -10.43 -9.72 -14.40
C LYS A 373 -10.41 -9.23 -15.85
N GLN A 374 -9.23 -9.32 -16.45
CA GLN A 374 -9.00 -9.12 -17.88
C GLN A 374 -9.30 -10.43 -18.59
N GLU A 375 -10.04 -10.40 -19.70
CA GLU A 375 -10.14 -11.59 -20.56
C GLU A 375 -8.78 -11.88 -21.18
N LYS A 376 -8.49 -13.15 -21.50
CA LYS A 376 -7.16 -13.64 -21.93
C LYS A 376 -6.58 -12.90 -23.15
N GLU A 377 -7.41 -12.15 -23.88
CA GLU A 377 -7.05 -11.40 -25.09
C GLU A 377 -6.71 -9.91 -24.83
N GLU A 378 -6.89 -9.38 -23.62
CA GLU A 378 -6.50 -7.99 -23.30
C GLU A 378 -4.96 -7.86 -23.21
N LYS A 379 -4.41 -6.90 -23.96
CA LYS A 379 -3.06 -6.33 -23.71
C LYS A 379 -3.23 -4.97 -23.04
N THR A 380 -2.20 -4.48 -22.35
CA THR A 380 -2.20 -3.20 -21.59
C THR A 380 -2.65 -1.96 -22.39
N PHE A 381 -2.68 -2.04 -23.72
CA PHE A 381 -3.01 -0.95 -24.64
C PHE A 381 -4.19 -1.24 -25.58
N SER A 382 -4.92 -2.35 -25.38
CA SER A 382 -6.06 -2.74 -26.20
C SER A 382 -7.18 -3.25 -25.29
N SER A 383 -8.22 -2.44 -25.12
CA SER A 383 -9.46 -2.80 -24.46
C SER A 383 -10.59 -2.85 -25.49
N SER A 384 -11.40 -3.90 -25.46
CA SER A 384 -12.62 -3.91 -26.26
C SER A 384 -13.68 -3.04 -25.56
N LYS A 385 -14.42 -2.22 -26.32
CA LYS A 385 -15.56 -1.44 -25.82
C LYS A 385 -16.60 -2.30 -25.07
N TYR A 386 -16.71 -3.58 -25.46
CA TYR A 386 -17.56 -4.56 -24.80
C TYR A 386 -17.09 -4.84 -23.37
N ILE A 387 -15.80 -5.15 -23.17
CA ILE A 387 -15.25 -5.47 -21.85
C ILE A 387 -15.29 -4.24 -20.93
N GLU A 388 -14.97 -3.05 -21.44
CA GLU A 388 -15.11 -1.79 -20.69
C GLU A 388 -16.53 -1.59 -20.17
N LYS A 389 -17.53 -1.84 -21.03
CA LYS A 389 -18.94 -1.76 -20.63
C LYS A 389 -19.30 -2.78 -19.56
N GLN A 390 -18.76 -4.00 -19.61
CA GLN A 390 -18.97 -5.00 -18.57
C GLN A 390 -18.32 -4.57 -17.24
N LYS A 391 -17.07 -4.10 -17.26
CA LYS A 391 -16.36 -3.57 -16.09
C LYS A 391 -17.13 -2.41 -15.46
N TRP A 392 -17.61 -1.47 -16.28
CA TRP A 392 -18.46 -0.37 -15.84
C TRP A 392 -19.74 -0.86 -15.17
N MET A 393 -20.46 -1.81 -15.77
CA MET A 393 -21.68 -2.37 -15.19
C MET A 393 -21.41 -3.10 -13.86
N LYS A 394 -20.28 -3.81 -13.72
CA LYS A 394 -19.88 -4.44 -12.46
C LYS A 394 -19.67 -3.40 -11.36
N VAL A 395 -18.96 -2.31 -11.67
CA VAL A 395 -18.74 -1.19 -10.75
C VAL A 395 -20.08 -0.54 -10.38
N GLN A 396 -20.94 -0.25 -11.35
CA GLN A 396 -22.27 0.32 -11.09
C GLN A 396 -23.12 -0.56 -10.17
N ARG A 397 -23.05 -1.89 -10.30
CA ARG A 397 -23.74 -2.81 -9.39
C ARG A 397 -23.15 -2.77 -7.99
N LEU A 398 -21.82 -2.77 -7.86
CA LEU A 398 -21.14 -2.69 -6.56
C LEU A 398 -21.56 -1.44 -5.78
N ILE A 399 -21.63 -0.29 -6.47
CA ILE A 399 -21.98 1.01 -5.86
C ILE A 399 -23.49 1.34 -5.87
N GLU A 400 -24.32 0.42 -6.40
CA GLU A 400 -25.78 0.55 -6.54
C GLU A 400 -26.27 1.68 -7.48
N GLU A 401 -25.45 2.10 -8.45
CA GLU A 401 -25.75 3.19 -9.40
C GLU A 401 -26.20 2.71 -10.79
N ILE A 402 -26.73 1.50 -10.88
CA ILE A 402 -27.46 1.09 -12.09
C ILE A 402 -28.76 1.92 -12.24
N PRO A 403 -29.24 2.17 -13.48
CA PRO A 403 -30.38 3.06 -13.74
C PRO A 403 -31.74 2.43 -13.37
N THR A 404 -31.94 2.21 -12.07
CA THR A 404 -33.24 1.89 -11.45
C THR A 404 -34.14 3.13 -11.49
N ILE A 405 -35.46 2.98 -11.29
CA ILE A 405 -36.36 4.14 -11.30
C ILE A 405 -35.97 5.15 -10.21
N GLU A 406 -35.65 4.69 -8.99
CA GLU A 406 -35.24 5.59 -7.92
C GLU A 406 -33.91 6.29 -8.22
N GLN A 407 -33.01 5.65 -8.98
CA GLN A 407 -31.78 6.30 -9.45
C GLN A 407 -32.03 7.28 -10.60
N LEU A 408 -32.98 6.99 -11.50
CA LEU A 408 -33.37 7.89 -12.59
C LEU A 408 -34.09 9.14 -12.08
N LYS A 409 -34.90 9.01 -11.02
CA LYS A 409 -35.54 10.15 -10.33
C LYS A 409 -34.52 11.17 -9.84
N LYS A 410 -33.33 10.74 -9.43
CA LYS A 410 -32.25 11.66 -9.01
C LYS A 410 -31.75 12.54 -10.14
N SER A 411 -31.95 12.20 -11.41
CA SER A 411 -31.46 13.01 -12.55
C SER A 411 -32.57 13.56 -13.43
N SER A 412 -33.80 13.06 -13.26
CA SER A 412 -34.97 13.33 -14.10
C SER A 412 -36.26 13.13 -13.29
N TYR A 413 -36.38 13.80 -12.15
CA TYR A 413 -37.52 13.64 -11.22
C TYR A 413 -38.84 13.94 -11.91
N ASP A 414 -38.93 15.05 -12.66
CA ASP A 414 -40.19 15.51 -13.26
C ASP A 414 -40.76 14.47 -14.24
N ILE A 415 -39.88 13.69 -14.88
CA ILE A 415 -40.23 12.63 -15.82
C ILE A 415 -40.68 11.35 -15.10
N TYR A 416 -39.97 10.96 -14.03
CA TYR A 416 -40.12 9.64 -13.40
C TYR A 416 -40.82 9.67 -12.04
N ARG A 417 -41.30 10.81 -11.54
CA ARG A 417 -41.91 10.96 -10.20
C ARG A 417 -42.98 9.89 -9.91
N ASP A 418 -43.84 9.65 -10.88
CA ASP A 418 -44.99 8.75 -10.78
C ASP A 418 -44.63 7.29 -11.12
N PHE A 419 -43.40 7.04 -11.58
CA PHE A 419 -42.97 5.70 -11.94
C PHE A 419 -42.73 4.86 -10.68
N ARG A 420 -43.30 3.65 -10.73
CA ARG A 420 -43.03 2.55 -9.80
C ARG A 420 -42.17 1.50 -10.50
N CYS A 421 -41.96 0.36 -9.85
CA CYS A 421 -41.27 -0.77 -10.46
C CYS A 421 -41.82 -1.14 -11.82
N VAL A 422 -40.92 -1.17 -12.80
CA VAL A 422 -41.20 -1.43 -14.21
C VAL A 422 -41.86 -2.80 -14.38
N VAL A 423 -41.49 -3.76 -13.52
CA VAL A 423 -41.98 -5.14 -13.60
C VAL A 423 -43.29 -5.36 -12.82
N CYS A 424 -43.40 -4.84 -11.60
CA CYS A 424 -44.56 -5.14 -10.74
C CYS A 424 -45.59 -4.03 -10.63
N ASN A 425 -45.24 -2.81 -11.03
CA ASN A 425 -46.02 -1.57 -10.91
C ASN A 425 -46.59 -1.29 -9.50
N LYS A 426 -46.02 -1.90 -8.45
CA LYS A 426 -46.56 -1.83 -7.08
C LYS A 426 -45.67 -1.05 -6.11
N LYS A 427 -44.38 -1.40 -6.06
CA LYS A 427 -43.40 -0.82 -5.11
C LYS A 427 -42.44 0.13 -5.83
N LYS A 428 -41.76 0.99 -5.06
CA LYS A 428 -40.60 1.75 -5.55
C LYS A 428 -39.51 0.80 -6.05
N GLU A 429 -38.81 1.21 -7.10
CA GLU A 429 -37.75 0.39 -7.70
C GLU A 429 -36.38 0.90 -7.28
N ASP A 430 -35.96 0.52 -6.08
CA ASP A 430 -34.57 0.63 -5.65
C ASP A 430 -33.73 -0.56 -6.14
N PHE A 431 -32.41 -0.50 -5.93
CA PHE A 431 -31.48 -1.55 -6.34
C PHE A 431 -31.91 -2.94 -5.86
N ILE A 432 -32.34 -3.06 -4.59
CA ILE A 432 -32.70 -4.33 -3.98
C ILE A 432 -34.01 -4.86 -4.58
N HIS A 433 -34.99 -3.99 -4.84
CA HIS A 433 -36.30 -4.37 -5.35
C HIS A 433 -36.23 -4.98 -6.75
N VAL A 434 -35.32 -4.52 -7.62
CA VAL A 434 -35.11 -5.11 -8.96
C VAL A 434 -34.93 -6.63 -8.89
N TRP A 435 -34.11 -7.09 -7.94
CA TRP A 435 -33.77 -8.50 -7.78
C TRP A 435 -34.79 -9.25 -6.92
N THR A 436 -35.42 -8.58 -5.95
CA THR A 436 -36.36 -9.20 -4.99
C THR A 436 -37.84 -9.07 -5.40
N CYS A 437 -38.12 -8.48 -6.57
CA CYS A 437 -39.46 -8.32 -7.11
C CYS A 437 -40.21 -9.67 -7.20
N ARG A 438 -41.49 -9.68 -6.81
CA ARG A 438 -42.34 -10.89 -6.77
C ARG A 438 -42.39 -11.61 -8.13
N TYR A 439 -42.42 -10.85 -9.22
CA TYR A 439 -42.48 -11.38 -10.58
C TYR A 439 -41.14 -11.98 -11.06
N ASN A 440 -40.02 -11.58 -10.44
CA ASN A 440 -38.69 -12.15 -10.72
C ASN A 440 -38.36 -13.35 -9.83
N ARG A 441 -39.20 -13.71 -8.85
CA ARG A 441 -38.90 -14.75 -7.83
C ARG A 441 -38.60 -16.13 -8.43
N LYS A 442 -39.35 -16.55 -9.46
CA LYS A 442 -39.10 -17.84 -10.15
C LYS A 442 -37.74 -17.84 -10.86
N LYS A 443 -37.42 -16.76 -11.58
CA LYS A 443 -36.13 -16.58 -12.27
C LYS A 443 -34.98 -16.56 -11.27
N MET A 444 -35.12 -15.81 -10.18
CA MET A 444 -34.12 -15.77 -9.12
C MET A 444 -33.88 -17.13 -8.46
N LYS A 445 -34.96 -17.87 -8.16
CA LYS A 445 -34.85 -19.22 -7.60
C LYS A 445 -34.05 -20.14 -8.54
N PHE A 446 -34.35 -20.10 -9.83
CA PHE A 446 -33.61 -20.87 -10.84
C PHE A 446 -32.12 -20.50 -10.92
N ILE A 447 -31.79 -19.19 -10.91
CA ILE A 447 -30.40 -18.73 -10.93
C ILE A 447 -29.62 -19.21 -9.69
N ILE A 448 -30.25 -19.15 -8.52
CA ILE A 448 -29.66 -19.61 -7.25
C ILE A 448 -29.43 -21.13 -7.28
N GLU A 449 -30.41 -21.92 -7.71
CA GLU A 449 -30.28 -23.37 -7.82
C GLU A 449 -29.15 -23.77 -8.77
N LYS A 450 -29.06 -23.11 -9.93
CA LYS A 450 -27.97 -23.33 -10.88
C LYS A 450 -26.61 -22.85 -10.37
N TYR A 451 -26.56 -21.78 -9.60
CA TYR A 451 -25.33 -21.34 -8.92
C TYR A 451 -24.81 -22.42 -7.96
N VAL A 452 -25.70 -22.94 -7.11
CA VAL A 452 -25.37 -23.97 -6.12
C VAL A 452 -24.92 -25.26 -6.83
N GLU A 453 -25.59 -25.64 -7.92
CA GLU A 453 -25.18 -26.81 -8.70
C GLU A 453 -23.82 -26.62 -9.38
N ARG A 454 -23.52 -25.42 -9.92
CA ARG A 454 -22.18 -25.12 -10.47
C ARG A 454 -21.09 -25.18 -9.41
N LEU A 455 -21.36 -24.64 -8.22
CA LEU A 455 -20.47 -24.73 -7.07
C LEU A 455 -20.20 -26.20 -6.72
N ARG A 456 -21.26 -27.04 -6.67
CA ARG A 456 -21.14 -28.48 -6.42
C ARG A 456 -20.34 -29.20 -7.48
N LEU A 457 -20.65 -29.02 -8.77
CA LEU A 457 -19.94 -29.66 -9.88
C LEU A 457 -18.44 -29.35 -9.86
N PHE A 458 -18.07 -28.10 -9.61
CA PHE A 458 -16.67 -27.73 -9.51
C PHE A 458 -15.96 -28.42 -8.33
N LEU A 459 -16.62 -28.54 -7.17
CA LEU A 459 -16.04 -29.25 -6.03
C LEU A 459 -15.84 -30.75 -6.35
N LEU A 460 -16.79 -31.36 -7.07
CA LEU A 460 -16.68 -32.74 -7.57
C LEU A 460 -15.51 -32.90 -8.56
N GLU A 461 -15.35 -31.98 -9.51
CA GLU A 461 -14.22 -31.96 -10.45
C GLU A 461 -12.85 -31.89 -9.76
N LYS A 462 -12.79 -31.31 -8.55
CA LYS A 462 -11.58 -31.24 -7.72
C LYS A 462 -11.38 -32.43 -6.80
N GLY A 463 -12.18 -33.48 -6.96
CA GLY A 463 -12.03 -34.75 -6.25
C GLY A 463 -12.69 -34.78 -4.86
N ILE A 464 -13.46 -33.76 -4.48
CA ILE A 464 -14.20 -33.76 -3.22
C ILE A 464 -15.47 -34.59 -3.39
N LYS A 465 -15.50 -35.77 -2.78
CA LYS A 465 -16.69 -36.62 -2.70
C LYS A 465 -17.57 -36.13 -1.53
N ASP A 466 -18.89 -36.31 -1.62
CA ASP A 466 -19.88 -36.01 -0.57
C ASP A 466 -20.33 -34.55 -0.34
N VAL A 467 -20.25 -33.67 -1.35
CA VAL A 467 -20.91 -32.34 -1.24
C VAL A 467 -22.37 -32.42 -1.67
N THR A 468 -23.28 -32.15 -0.72
CA THR A 468 -24.72 -32.07 -0.98
C THR A 468 -25.17 -30.64 -1.24
N THR A 469 -26.20 -30.45 -2.07
CA THR A 469 -26.80 -29.12 -2.28
C THR A 469 -27.42 -28.56 -1.01
N LYS A 470 -27.90 -29.42 -0.10
CA LYS A 470 -28.45 -29.03 1.20
C LYS A 470 -27.40 -28.36 2.09
N GLU A 471 -26.21 -28.98 2.22
CA GLU A 471 -25.08 -28.41 2.95
C GLU A 471 -24.71 -27.00 2.44
N LEU A 472 -24.79 -26.79 1.12
CA LEU A 472 -24.53 -25.48 0.51
C LEU A 472 -25.64 -24.47 0.85
N PHE A 473 -26.92 -24.86 0.79
CA PHE A 473 -28.03 -23.98 1.16
C PHE A 473 -28.00 -23.58 2.64
N ASP A 474 -27.56 -24.48 3.52
CA ASP A 474 -27.46 -24.26 4.97
C ASP A 474 -26.42 -23.18 5.34
N LEU A 475 -25.54 -22.78 4.41
CA LEU A 475 -24.65 -21.62 4.59
C LEU A 475 -25.40 -20.30 4.79
N GLY A 476 -26.68 -20.22 4.41
CA GLY A 476 -27.52 -19.03 4.64
C GLY A 476 -27.24 -17.82 3.73
N VAL A 477 -26.22 -17.92 2.85
CA VAL A 477 -25.81 -16.88 1.89
C VAL A 477 -26.80 -16.74 0.73
N PHE A 478 -27.59 -17.77 0.44
CA PHE A 478 -28.49 -17.84 -0.73
C PHE A 478 -29.92 -17.33 -0.43
N GLY A 479 -30.12 -16.67 0.71
CA GLY A 479 -31.41 -16.12 1.10
C GLY A 479 -31.89 -14.99 0.19
N ASN A 480 -33.20 -14.94 -0.06
CA ASN A 480 -33.85 -13.87 -0.85
C ASN A 480 -34.33 -12.68 -0.01
N ARG A 481 -34.31 -12.78 1.33
CA ARG A 481 -34.69 -11.67 2.21
C ARG A 481 -33.47 -10.81 2.50
N PHE A 482 -33.52 -9.55 2.08
CA PHE A 482 -32.50 -8.59 2.44
C PHE A 482 -32.54 -8.32 3.94
N THR A 483 -31.42 -8.52 4.62
CA THR A 483 -31.23 -8.18 6.03
C THR A 483 -29.92 -7.41 6.16
N ASN A 484 -29.83 -6.49 7.11
CA ASN A 484 -28.60 -5.70 7.31
C ASN A 484 -27.48 -6.53 7.95
N ASP A 485 -27.84 -7.59 8.67
CA ASP A 485 -26.93 -8.34 9.54
C ASP A 485 -26.33 -9.58 8.86
N LYS A 486 -26.76 -9.92 7.63
CA LYS A 486 -26.24 -11.07 6.89
C LYS A 486 -26.05 -10.74 5.41
N LEU A 487 -25.00 -11.31 4.83
CA LEU A 487 -24.82 -11.32 3.38
C LEU A 487 -25.84 -12.26 2.75
N ASN A 488 -26.38 -11.86 1.60
CA ASN A 488 -27.40 -12.58 0.87
C ASN A 488 -27.10 -12.62 -0.63
N PHE A 489 -27.98 -13.23 -1.42
CA PHE A 489 -27.70 -13.42 -2.85
C PHE A 489 -27.60 -12.10 -3.62
N VAL A 490 -28.26 -11.03 -3.17
CA VAL A 490 -28.13 -9.69 -3.79
C VAL A 490 -26.71 -9.15 -3.67
N ASP A 491 -25.95 -9.53 -2.63
CA ASP A 491 -24.54 -9.15 -2.52
C ASP A 491 -23.66 -9.84 -3.56
N LEU A 492 -23.93 -11.10 -3.86
CA LEU A 492 -23.28 -11.80 -4.96
C LEU A 492 -23.57 -11.12 -6.31
N ILE A 493 -24.79 -10.56 -6.48
CA ILE A 493 -25.14 -9.76 -7.68
C ILE A 493 -24.33 -8.45 -7.73
N LYS A 494 -24.04 -7.84 -6.58
CA LYS A 494 -23.15 -6.68 -6.46
C LYS A 494 -21.68 -7.01 -6.72
N GLY A 495 -21.32 -8.29 -6.82
CA GLY A 495 -19.94 -8.75 -6.94
C GLY A 495 -19.24 -8.92 -5.60
N ILE A 496 -19.96 -8.86 -4.47
CA ILE A 496 -19.42 -9.06 -3.13
C ILE A 496 -19.40 -10.54 -2.80
N PHE A 497 -18.25 -11.02 -2.33
CA PHE A 497 -18.04 -12.44 -2.01
C PHE A 497 -17.96 -12.65 -0.49
N PRO A 498 -18.85 -13.45 0.11
CA PRO A 498 -18.85 -13.72 1.56
C PRO A 498 -17.66 -14.57 2.01
N SER A 499 -17.03 -14.18 3.13
CA SER A 499 -15.93 -14.96 3.73
C SER A 499 -16.36 -16.34 4.23
N GLN A 500 -17.60 -16.50 4.67
CA GLN A 500 -18.13 -17.81 5.05
C GLN A 500 -18.09 -18.81 3.87
N LEU A 501 -18.49 -18.36 2.69
CA LEU A 501 -18.45 -19.17 1.47
C LEU A 501 -17.00 -19.47 1.06
N TYR A 502 -16.10 -18.51 1.24
CA TYR A 502 -14.67 -18.70 0.97
C TYR A 502 -14.02 -19.74 1.89
N LYS A 503 -14.25 -19.62 3.21
CA LYS A 503 -13.75 -20.55 4.22
C LYS A 503 -14.29 -21.97 3.98
N PHE A 504 -15.57 -22.11 3.62
CA PHE A 504 -16.15 -23.40 3.25
C PHE A 504 -15.44 -24.04 2.05
N ILE A 505 -15.25 -23.28 0.97
CA ILE A 505 -14.57 -23.77 -0.24
C ILE A 505 -13.12 -24.19 0.06
N LEU A 506 -12.38 -23.37 0.81
CA LEU A 506 -11.00 -23.70 1.20
C LEU A 506 -10.93 -24.92 2.11
N GLY A 507 -11.84 -25.03 3.08
CA GLY A 507 -11.89 -26.16 4.00
C GLY A 507 -12.07 -27.50 3.28
N LYS A 508 -12.79 -27.52 2.15
CA LYS A 508 -12.97 -28.73 1.35
C LYS A 508 -11.82 -29.00 0.37
N LEU A 509 -11.22 -27.97 -0.24
CA LEU A 509 -10.18 -28.13 -1.27
C LEU A 509 -8.76 -28.35 -0.71
N GLY A 510 -8.50 -27.96 0.54
CA GLY A 510 -7.18 -27.97 1.15
C GLY A 510 -6.26 -26.84 0.63
N ASN A 511 -5.15 -26.60 1.33
CA ASN A 511 -4.25 -25.47 1.08
C ASN A 511 -3.54 -25.53 -0.31
N ASN A 512 -3.43 -26.71 -0.92
CA ASN A 512 -2.67 -26.92 -2.16
C ASN A 512 -3.41 -26.39 -3.41
N GLN A 513 -4.69 -26.04 -3.31
CA GLN A 513 -5.51 -25.60 -4.46
C GLN A 513 -5.99 -24.13 -4.38
N LYS A 514 -5.30 -23.28 -3.59
CA LYS A 514 -5.70 -21.88 -3.35
C LYS A 514 -5.96 -21.08 -4.64
N ASN A 515 -5.08 -21.18 -5.64
CA ASN A 515 -5.22 -20.44 -6.90
C ASN A 515 -6.45 -20.92 -7.70
N SER A 516 -6.63 -22.24 -7.80
CA SER A 516 -7.82 -22.80 -8.45
C SER A 516 -9.11 -22.39 -7.75
N ALA A 517 -9.07 -22.25 -6.43
CA ALA A 517 -10.20 -21.76 -5.65
C ALA A 517 -10.49 -20.27 -5.93
N VAL A 518 -9.47 -19.44 -6.15
CA VAL A 518 -9.63 -18.03 -6.56
C VAL A 518 -10.36 -17.96 -7.91
N ASP A 519 -9.88 -18.70 -8.91
CA ASP A 519 -10.46 -18.70 -10.25
C ASP A 519 -11.92 -19.16 -10.25
N MET A 520 -12.22 -20.21 -9.49
CA MET A 520 -13.58 -20.70 -9.25
C MET A 520 -14.51 -19.61 -8.75
N ARG A 521 -14.11 -18.88 -7.69
CA ARG A 521 -14.94 -17.84 -7.08
C ARG A 521 -15.22 -16.70 -8.06
N ILE A 522 -14.21 -16.32 -8.84
CA ILE A 522 -14.36 -15.31 -9.89
C ILE A 522 -15.33 -15.80 -10.97
N ASN A 523 -15.25 -17.06 -11.39
CA ASN A 523 -16.15 -17.66 -12.37
C ASN A 523 -17.60 -17.73 -11.86
N LEU A 524 -17.79 -18.04 -10.57
CA LEU A 524 -19.09 -18.02 -9.92
C LEU A 524 -19.71 -16.62 -9.89
N LEU A 525 -18.94 -15.59 -9.53
CA LEU A 525 -19.42 -14.18 -9.59
C LEU A 525 -19.73 -13.75 -11.03
N GLN A 526 -18.92 -14.19 -12.01
CA GLN A 526 -19.16 -13.92 -13.42
C GLN A 526 -20.47 -14.56 -13.90
N TYR A 527 -20.74 -15.81 -13.51
CA TYR A 527 -22.00 -16.49 -13.79
C TYR A 527 -23.21 -15.73 -13.23
N VAL A 528 -23.17 -15.34 -11.95
CA VAL A 528 -24.26 -14.55 -11.33
C VAL A 528 -24.49 -13.26 -12.11
N PHE A 529 -23.42 -12.57 -12.50
CA PHE A 529 -23.50 -11.33 -13.24
C PHE A 529 -24.16 -11.49 -14.61
N GLU A 530 -23.78 -12.51 -15.38
CA GLU A 530 -24.32 -12.81 -16.70
C GLU A 530 -25.79 -13.24 -16.65
N GLU A 531 -26.14 -14.20 -15.78
CA GLU A 531 -27.50 -14.70 -15.70
C GLU A 531 -28.48 -13.63 -15.22
N THR A 532 -28.11 -12.86 -14.19
CA THR A 532 -28.97 -11.77 -13.71
C THR A 532 -29.09 -10.65 -14.74
N LYS A 533 -28.06 -10.46 -15.58
CA LYS A 533 -28.12 -9.52 -16.71
C LYS A 533 -29.11 -10.00 -17.78
N ILE A 534 -29.04 -11.27 -18.17
CA ILE A 534 -29.85 -11.85 -19.26
C ILE A 534 -31.30 -12.06 -18.81
N GLN A 535 -31.51 -12.68 -17.65
CA GLN A 535 -32.84 -13.16 -17.23
C GLN A 535 -33.71 -12.04 -16.64
N ILE A 536 -33.10 -11.03 -16.02
CA ILE A 536 -33.80 -10.02 -15.21
C ILE A 536 -33.55 -8.60 -15.73
N TRP A 537 -32.28 -8.16 -15.75
CA TRP A 537 -31.96 -6.78 -16.07
C TRP A 537 -32.29 -6.40 -17.52
N GLY A 538 -31.92 -7.26 -18.48
CA GLY A 538 -32.21 -7.06 -19.91
C GLY A 538 -33.71 -6.91 -20.19
N PRO A 539 -34.55 -7.89 -19.81
CA PRO A 539 -36.00 -7.82 -19.98
C PRO A 539 -36.64 -6.62 -19.27
N ARG A 540 -36.12 -6.22 -18.10
CA ARG A 540 -36.57 -4.99 -17.41
C ARG A 540 -36.23 -3.74 -18.23
N CYS A 541 -35.02 -3.66 -18.80
CA CYS A 541 -34.63 -2.52 -19.64
C CYS A 541 -35.49 -2.42 -20.91
N GLU A 542 -35.83 -3.54 -21.52
CA GLU A 542 -36.76 -3.57 -22.67
C GLU A 542 -38.16 -3.10 -22.28
N LEU A 543 -38.66 -3.49 -21.11
CA LEU A 543 -39.95 -3.03 -20.60
C LEU A 543 -39.92 -1.53 -20.28
N LEU A 544 -38.85 -1.02 -19.66
CA LEU A 544 -38.70 0.42 -19.42
C LEU A 544 -38.68 1.20 -20.75
N ASN A 545 -37.95 0.72 -21.75
CA ASN A 545 -37.91 1.36 -23.06
C ASN A 545 -39.28 1.40 -23.74
N ARG A 546 -40.13 0.39 -23.53
CA ARG A 546 -41.52 0.39 -24.03
C ARG A 546 -42.37 1.41 -23.30
N LEU A 547 -42.34 1.41 -21.96
CA LEU A 547 -43.04 2.41 -21.15
C LEU A 547 -42.61 3.83 -21.53
N GLU A 548 -41.32 4.10 -21.69
CA GLU A 548 -40.85 5.42 -22.08
C GLU A 548 -41.40 5.87 -23.44
N LYS A 549 -41.56 4.94 -24.40
CA LYS A 549 -42.20 5.25 -25.69
C LYS A 549 -43.69 5.54 -25.54
N GLU A 550 -44.40 4.76 -24.73
CA GLU A 550 -45.83 4.95 -24.46
C GLU A 550 -46.12 6.30 -23.79
N TYR A 551 -45.22 6.75 -22.89
CA TYR A 551 -45.30 8.05 -22.22
C TYR A 551 -44.69 9.21 -23.05
N GLY A 552 -44.25 8.95 -24.29
CA GLY A 552 -43.65 9.99 -25.15
C GLY A 552 -42.31 10.56 -24.63
N ILE A 553 -41.60 9.83 -23.77
CA ILE A 553 -40.35 10.26 -23.16
C ILE A 553 -39.21 10.09 -24.17
N THR A 554 -38.67 11.21 -24.66
CA THR A 554 -37.54 11.22 -25.59
C THR A 554 -36.20 11.40 -24.87
N LYS A 555 -35.08 11.09 -25.56
CA LYS A 555 -33.73 11.39 -25.05
C LYS A 555 -33.49 12.89 -24.81
N GLN A 556 -34.18 13.77 -25.54
CA GLN A 556 -34.07 15.21 -25.36
C GLN A 556 -34.76 15.65 -24.06
N ASN A 557 -35.89 15.02 -23.70
CA ASN A 557 -36.58 15.31 -22.44
C ASN A 557 -35.68 15.03 -21.24
N LYS A 558 -34.93 13.91 -21.25
CA LYS A 558 -34.00 13.53 -20.17
C LYS A 558 -32.76 14.43 -20.03
N LYS A 559 -32.55 15.37 -20.95
CA LYS A 559 -31.45 16.35 -20.90
C LYS A 559 -31.90 17.71 -20.38
N LYS A 560 -33.21 17.92 -20.18
CA LYS A 560 -33.74 19.16 -19.65
C LYS A 560 -33.45 19.24 -18.14
N PRO A 561 -33.19 20.44 -17.60
CA PRO A 561 -33.04 20.62 -16.16
C PRO A 561 -34.37 20.35 -15.45
N ASP A 562 -34.35 19.56 -14.38
CA ASP A 562 -35.50 19.33 -13.51
C ASP A 562 -35.74 20.51 -12.56
N SER A 563 -37.00 20.70 -12.19
CA SER A 563 -37.43 21.68 -11.18
C SER A 563 -36.96 21.31 -9.76
N MET A 564 -37.11 20.04 -9.33
CA MET A 564 -36.77 19.59 -7.97
C MET A 564 -35.28 19.31 -7.72
N PHE A 565 -34.50 19.02 -8.75
CA PHE A 565 -33.09 18.60 -8.61
C PHE A 565 -32.18 19.69 -7.99
N LEU A 566 -32.59 20.96 -8.01
CA LEU A 566 -31.84 22.09 -7.44
C LEU A 566 -32.06 22.32 -5.94
N GLU A 567 -33.17 21.85 -5.36
CA GLU A 567 -33.54 22.02 -3.94
C GLU A 567 -33.20 20.78 -3.10
N GLU A 568 -33.63 19.58 -3.52
CA GLU A 568 -33.35 18.34 -2.77
C GLU A 568 -31.85 18.04 -2.65
N LYS A 569 -31.05 18.40 -3.66
CA LYS A 569 -29.59 18.22 -3.62
C LYS A 569 -28.93 19.12 -2.57
N ARG A 570 -29.52 20.29 -2.25
CA ARG A 570 -29.06 21.15 -1.16
C ARG A 570 -29.41 20.55 0.21
N GLU A 571 -30.60 19.97 0.36
CA GLU A 571 -31.02 19.28 1.57
C GLU A 571 -30.24 17.97 1.81
N GLU A 572 -29.97 17.18 0.77
CA GLU A 572 -29.23 15.92 0.87
C GLU A 572 -27.73 16.14 1.15
N ILE A 573 -27.18 17.32 0.80
CA ILE A 573 -25.81 17.74 1.16
C ILE A 573 -25.76 18.24 2.61
N THR A 574 -26.78 18.99 3.06
CA THR A 574 -26.85 19.56 4.41
C THR A 574 -27.25 18.54 5.47
N ASN A 575 -28.07 17.55 5.13
CA ASN A 575 -28.52 16.48 6.05
C ASN A 575 -27.63 15.23 6.03
N ARG A 576 -26.42 15.29 5.46
CA ARG A 576 -25.50 14.14 5.52
C ARG A 576 -25.13 13.87 6.98
N PRO A 577 -25.47 12.70 7.54
CA PRO A 577 -25.00 12.37 8.88
C PRO A 577 -23.47 12.35 8.86
N ILE A 578 -22.86 13.17 9.72
CA ILE A 578 -21.44 13.10 10.02
C ILE A 578 -21.24 11.71 10.66
N CYS A 579 -20.58 10.82 9.93
CA CYS A 579 -20.37 9.46 10.39
C CYS A 579 -19.28 9.47 11.47
N PHE A 580 -19.67 9.69 12.73
CA PHE A 580 -18.76 9.75 13.88
C PHE A 580 -18.20 8.38 14.33
N ASN A 581 -18.71 7.25 13.81
CA ASN A 581 -18.20 5.93 14.16
C ASN A 581 -17.22 5.41 13.10
N ARG A 582 -15.95 5.81 13.24
CA ARG A 582 -14.79 5.17 12.59
C ARG A 582 -14.55 3.82 13.26
N ARG A 583 -15.25 2.77 12.82
CA ARG A 583 -15.05 1.40 13.35
C ARG A 583 -13.77 0.70 12.83
N TYR A 584 -12.75 1.50 12.53
CA TYR A 584 -11.41 1.08 12.12
C TYR A 584 -10.36 2.01 12.75
N GLU A 585 -10.47 2.35 14.04
CA GLU A 585 -9.38 3.00 14.79
C GLU A 585 -8.06 2.19 14.70
N PHE A 586 -8.14 0.87 14.49
CA PHE A 586 -6.97 0.03 14.20
C PHE A 586 -6.27 0.32 12.85
N LEU A 587 -6.93 1.05 11.93
CA LEU A 587 -6.32 1.58 10.71
C LEU A 587 -5.93 3.06 10.84
N GLU A 588 -6.27 3.76 11.93
CA GLU A 588 -5.71 5.10 12.19
C GLU A 588 -4.20 5.05 12.40
N GLY A 589 -3.67 3.92 12.91
CA GLY A 589 -2.23 3.67 12.91
C GLY A 589 -1.59 3.65 11.51
N VAL A 590 -2.37 3.41 10.45
CA VAL A 590 -1.91 3.51 9.04
C VAL A 590 -1.83 4.98 8.58
N ARG A 591 -2.66 5.85 9.15
CA ARG A 591 -2.68 7.30 8.88
C ARG A 591 -1.65 8.07 9.70
N ASP A 592 -1.47 7.69 10.97
CA ASP A 592 -0.63 8.41 11.92
C ASP A 592 0.81 7.88 11.96
N GLY A 593 1.07 6.73 11.32
CA GLY A 593 2.35 6.02 11.30
C GLY A 593 3.32 6.44 10.19
N VAL A 594 2.88 7.26 9.22
CA VAL A 594 3.76 7.79 8.16
C VAL A 594 4.38 9.09 8.65
N LEU A 595 5.33 8.98 9.57
CA LEU A 595 6.40 9.97 9.63
C LEU A 595 7.28 9.74 8.41
N LEU A 596 6.86 10.31 7.27
CA LEU A 596 7.81 10.69 6.25
C LEU A 596 8.75 11.68 6.92
N VAL A 597 9.91 11.20 7.35
CA VAL A 597 11.06 12.06 7.63
C VAL A 597 11.46 12.65 6.28
N PHE A 598 10.73 13.70 5.90
CA PHE A 598 11.00 14.53 4.75
C PHE A 598 12.30 15.29 5.04
N PHE A 599 13.43 14.67 4.73
CA PHE A 599 14.41 15.46 4.01
C PHE A 599 13.84 15.65 2.61
N TYR A 600 13.80 16.89 2.14
CA TYR A 600 13.32 17.22 0.79
C TYR A 600 14.39 16.84 -0.22
N TYR A 601 14.05 16.12 -1.30
CA TYR A 601 14.42 16.36 -2.72
C TYR A 601 13.78 15.26 -3.58
N PHE A 602 12.56 15.49 -4.06
CA PHE A 602 12.11 14.87 -5.32
C PHE A 602 11.61 15.98 -6.23
N THR A 603 12.48 16.40 -7.15
CA THR A 603 12.07 16.97 -8.44
C THR A 603 11.59 15.81 -9.30
N LEU A 604 10.28 15.73 -9.52
CA LEU A 604 9.73 14.88 -10.56
C LEU A 604 9.96 15.60 -11.89
N THR A 605 11.02 15.22 -12.61
CA THR A 605 11.21 15.67 -13.99
C THR A 605 10.15 15.01 -14.86
N LEU A 606 9.02 15.69 -15.06
CA LEU A 606 8.13 15.44 -16.17
C LEU A 606 8.92 15.75 -17.45
N VAL A 607 9.41 14.71 -18.12
CA VAL A 607 9.80 14.82 -19.53
C VAL A 607 8.50 15.05 -20.30
N THR A 608 8.18 16.32 -20.50
CA THR A 608 7.21 16.75 -21.50
C THR A 608 7.78 16.40 -22.87
N VAL A 609 7.44 15.22 -23.40
CA VAL A 609 7.46 15.01 -24.85
C VAL A 609 6.32 15.82 -25.41
N GLY A 610 6.64 17.06 -25.78
CA GLY A 610 5.71 18.03 -26.31
C GLY A 610 6.43 19.00 -27.22
N LYS A 611 6.76 18.55 -28.43
CA LYS A 611 6.86 19.45 -29.58
C LYS A 611 5.80 19.06 -30.61
N VAL A 612 4.79 19.92 -30.64
CA VAL A 612 4.11 20.51 -31.80
C VAL A 612 3.68 19.58 -32.92
N LEU A 613 2.37 19.55 -33.17
CA LEU A 613 1.81 19.93 -34.47
C LEU A 613 0.41 20.53 -34.28
N ARG A 614 0.32 21.84 -34.58
CA ARG A 614 -0.90 22.46 -35.13
C ARG A 614 -0.91 22.07 -36.60
N VAL A 615 -2.00 21.42 -37.03
CA VAL A 615 -2.35 20.98 -38.39
C VAL A 615 -1.29 20.12 -39.07
#